data_AF-A0A4V1TQK9-F1
#
_entry.id   AF-A0A4V1TQK9-F1
#
_cell.length_a   1.000
_cell.length_b   1.000
_cell.length_c   1.000
_cell.angle_alpha   90.00
_cell.angle_beta   90.00
_cell.angle_gamma   90.00
#
_symmetry.space_group_name_H-M   'P 1'
#
loop_
_entity.id
_entity.type
_entity.pdbx_description
1 polymer ?
#
loop_
_entity_poly.entity_id
_entity_poly.type
_entity_poly.pdbx_seq_one_letter_code
_entity_poly.pdbx_strand_id
1 'polypeptide(L)'
;MSTVPWEVHTKNVTQGLIREVKKLTFHLRRPLTWDRGIKMAGHAKFTVATDVSIYFCDPQSPWQRGLHENSSGLLRQYFPKGTGLAHLSQPL
;
A
#
# COMPACT_ATOMS: atom_id res chain seq x y z
N MET A 1 22.17 -16.41 -8.00
CA MET A 1 21.40 -15.15 -8.17
C MET A 1 20.82 -14.76 -6.82
N SER A 2 21.46 -13.81 -6.13
CA SER A 2 21.03 -13.32 -4.80
C SER A 2 19.94 -12.26 -4.99
N THR A 3 18.77 -12.46 -4.38
CA THR A 3 17.68 -11.47 -4.39
C THR A 3 18.05 -10.36 -3.42
N VAL A 4 18.05 -9.11 -3.88
CA VAL A 4 18.42 -7.95 -3.07
C VAL A 4 17.34 -7.62 -2.02
N PRO A 5 17.69 -7.13 -0.82
CA PRO A 5 16.74 -6.98 0.30
C PRO A 5 15.48 -6.15 -0.02
N TRP A 6 15.60 -5.13 -0.88
CA TRP A 6 14.47 -4.29 -1.30
C TRP A 6 13.51 -5.00 -2.26
N GLU A 7 13.96 -6.00 -3.02
CA GLU A 7 13.10 -6.84 -3.85
C GLU A 7 12.23 -7.79 -3.01
N VAL A 8 12.79 -8.37 -1.93
CA VAL A 8 12.04 -9.25 -1.01
C VAL A 8 10.93 -8.47 -0.32
N HIS A 9 11.22 -7.25 0.14
CA HIS A 9 10.25 -6.41 0.82
C HIS A 9 9.08 -5.99 -0.11
N THR A 10 9.39 -5.70 -1.38
CA THR A 10 8.39 -5.37 -2.41
C THR A 10 7.46 -6.55 -2.72
N LYS A 11 8.02 -7.77 -2.82
CA LYS A 11 7.25 -8.99 -3.07
C LYS A 11 6.26 -9.27 -1.93
N ASN A 12 6.70 -9.16 -0.68
CA ASN A 12 5.86 -9.42 0.50
C ASN A 12 4.69 -8.44 0.60
N VAL A 13 4.94 -7.14 0.38
CA VAL A 13 3.88 -6.10 0.40
C VAL A 13 2.86 -6.34 -0.71
N THR A 14 3.34 -6.63 -1.93
CA THR A 14 2.46 -6.87 -3.09
C THR A 14 1.55 -8.08 -2.85
N GLN A 15 2.11 -9.20 -2.36
CA GLN A 15 1.33 -10.41 -2.11
C GLN A 15 0.32 -10.24 -0.98
N GLY A 16 0.69 -9.58 0.12
CA GLY A 16 -0.24 -9.25 1.20
C GLY A 16 -1.42 -8.42 0.71
N LEU A 17 -1.15 -7.39 -0.10
CA LEU A 17 -2.20 -6.53 -0.64
C LEU A 17 -3.13 -7.27 -1.61
N ILE A 18 -2.58 -8.13 -2.49
CA ILE A 18 -3.40 -8.99 -3.37
C ILE A 18 -4.34 -9.86 -2.54
N ARG A 19 -3.86 -10.45 -1.44
CA ARG A 19 -4.68 -11.31 -0.56
C ARG A 19 -5.86 -10.55 0.02
N GLU A 20 -5.64 -9.33 0.52
CA GLU A 20 -6.71 -8.53 1.14
C GLU A 20 -7.68 -7.98 0.09
N VAL A 21 -7.20 -7.49 -1.05
CA VAL A 21 -8.07 -6.97 -2.11
C VAL A 21 -8.92 -8.07 -2.75
N LYS A 22 -8.42 -9.32 -2.80
CA LYS A 22 -9.23 -10.47 -3.22
C LYS A 22 -10.39 -10.77 -2.28
N LYS A 23 -10.31 -10.43 -0.99
CA LYS A 23 -11.43 -10.58 -0.04
C LYS A 23 -12.54 -9.53 -0.25
N LEU A 24 -12.21 -8.41 -0.90
CA LEU A 24 -13.21 -7.39 -1.24
C LEU A 24 -14.08 -7.88 -2.39
N THR A 25 -15.40 -7.66 -2.25
CA THR A 25 -16.37 -7.87 -3.33
C THR A 25 -16.04 -6.95 -4.52
N PHE A 26 -16.38 -7.38 -5.72
CA PHE A 26 -16.03 -6.67 -6.96
C PHE A 26 -16.44 -5.19 -6.93
N HIS A 27 -17.60 -4.88 -6.36
CA HIS A 27 -18.12 -3.50 -6.24
C HIS A 27 -17.30 -2.58 -5.31
N LEU A 28 -16.48 -3.16 -4.42
CA LEU A 28 -15.61 -2.41 -3.50
C LEU A 28 -14.18 -2.28 -4.03
N ARG A 29 -13.85 -2.95 -5.14
CA ARG A 29 -12.54 -2.85 -5.79
C ARG A 29 -12.46 -1.56 -6.59
N ARG A 30 -12.21 -0.47 -5.88
CA ARG A 30 -11.97 0.85 -6.47
C ARG A 30 -10.52 0.97 -6.93
N PRO A 31 -10.25 1.79 -7.96
CA PRO A 31 -8.89 2.12 -8.33
C PRO A 31 -8.11 2.69 -7.14
N LEU A 32 -6.85 2.32 -7.03
CA LEU A 32 -6.00 2.66 -5.90
C LEU A 32 -4.99 3.74 -6.30
N THR A 33 -4.81 4.76 -5.47
CA THR A 33 -3.78 5.79 -5.66
C THR A 33 -2.54 5.43 -4.85
N TRP A 34 -1.36 5.36 -5.50
CA TRP A 34 -0.11 4.92 -4.89
C TRP A 34 0.98 6.00 -4.88
N ASP A 35 1.81 5.99 -3.84
CA ASP A 35 3.10 6.66 -3.80
C ASP A 35 4.17 5.96 -4.67
N ARG A 36 5.12 6.74 -5.18
CA ARG A 36 6.20 6.24 -6.06
C ARG A 36 7.36 5.57 -5.30
N GLY A 37 7.09 4.92 -4.17
CA GLY A 37 8.11 4.29 -3.36
C GLY A 37 8.75 3.07 -4.05
N ILE A 38 10.02 2.78 -3.76
CA ILE A 38 10.73 1.61 -4.33
C ILE A 38 10.06 0.26 -3.99
N LYS A 39 9.28 0.24 -2.90
CA LYS A 39 8.46 -0.91 -2.47
C LYS A 39 7.30 -1.21 -3.44
N MET A 40 7.13 -0.38 -4.48
CA MET A 40 6.03 -0.39 -5.45
C MET A 40 6.43 -0.76 -6.86
N ALA A 41 7.64 -1.29 -7.05
CA ALA A 41 8.03 -1.91 -8.31
C ALA A 41 7.12 -3.09 -8.72
N GLY A 42 6.34 -3.65 -7.77
CA GLY A 42 5.41 -4.76 -8.00
C GLY A 42 4.00 -4.40 -8.50
N HIS A 43 3.67 -3.11 -8.70
CA HIS A 43 2.30 -2.66 -9.02
C HIS A 43 1.70 -3.33 -10.26
N ALA A 44 2.50 -3.55 -11.32
CA ALA A 44 2.03 -4.23 -12.53
C ALA A 44 1.51 -5.65 -12.24
N LYS A 45 2.19 -6.39 -11.36
CA LYS A 45 1.75 -7.74 -10.93
C LYS A 45 0.49 -7.68 -10.08
N PHE A 46 0.32 -6.61 -9.31
CA PHE A 46 -0.91 -6.39 -8.54
C PHE A 46 -2.10 -6.17 -9.46
N THR A 47 -2.01 -5.25 -10.43
CA THR A 47 -3.11 -4.94 -11.35
C THR A 47 -3.56 -6.18 -12.13
N VAL A 48 -2.60 -6.98 -12.64
CA VAL A 48 -2.93 -8.25 -13.31
C VAL A 48 -3.63 -9.25 -12.38
N ALA A 49 -3.28 -9.28 -11.09
CA ALA A 49 -3.82 -10.25 -10.14
C ALA A 49 -5.17 -9.87 -9.52
N THR A 50 -5.53 -8.58 -9.50
CA THR A 50 -6.73 -8.06 -8.83
C THR A 50 -7.72 -7.36 -9.76
N ASP A 51 -7.32 -7.08 -11.00
CA ASP A 51 -8.02 -6.25 -11.99
C ASP A 51 -8.26 -4.80 -11.53
N VAL A 52 -7.46 -4.35 -10.55
CA VAL A 52 -7.55 -2.99 -9.99
C VAL A 52 -6.52 -2.08 -10.67
N SER A 53 -7.01 -0.99 -11.25
CA SER A 53 -6.17 0.06 -11.81
C SER A 53 -5.44 0.83 -10.70
N ILE A 54 -4.14 1.04 -10.89
CA ILE A 54 -3.30 1.83 -9.99
C ILE A 54 -2.97 3.16 -10.64
N TYR A 55 -3.18 4.25 -9.92
CA TYR A 55 -2.82 5.61 -10.31
C TYR A 55 -1.67 6.11 -9.43
N PHE A 56 -0.73 6.84 -10.00
CA PHE A 56 0.36 7.46 -9.24
C PHE A 56 0.09 8.95 -9.09
N CYS A 57 0.41 9.52 -7.92
CA CYS A 57 0.41 10.97 -7.76
C CYS A 57 1.41 11.62 -8.72
N ASP A 58 1.08 12.82 -9.19
CA ASP A 58 1.93 13.62 -10.07
C ASP A 58 3.19 14.10 -9.33
N PRO A 59 4.33 14.23 -10.03
CA PRO A 59 5.52 14.79 -9.41
C PRO A 59 5.25 16.25 -9.06
N GLN A 60 5.71 16.69 -7.89
CA GLN A 60 5.54 18.08 -7.42
C GLN A 60 4.08 18.50 -7.11
N SER A 61 3.16 17.56 -6.94
CA SER A 61 1.80 17.82 -6.47
C SER A 61 1.55 17.34 -5.04
N PRO A 62 2.15 17.98 -4.01
CA PRO A 62 2.00 17.57 -2.61
C PRO A 62 0.54 17.61 -2.12
N TRP A 63 -0.31 18.45 -2.72
CA TRP A 63 -1.75 18.52 -2.40
C TRP A 63 -2.51 17.22 -2.74
N GLN A 64 -2.07 16.45 -3.74
CA GLN A 64 -2.64 15.13 -4.06
C GLN A 64 -2.30 14.07 -3.00
N ARG A 65 -1.28 14.33 -2.17
CA ARG A 65 -0.83 13.44 -1.09
C ARG A 65 -1.36 13.82 0.28
N GLY A 66 -2.03 14.98 0.41
CA GLY A 66 -2.45 15.53 1.69
C GLY A 66 -3.27 14.56 2.55
N LEU A 67 -4.19 13.80 1.93
CA LEU A 67 -4.98 12.79 2.66
C LEU A 67 -4.11 11.62 3.14
N HIS A 68 -3.23 11.09 2.28
CA HIS A 68 -2.37 9.96 2.60
C HIS A 68 -1.33 10.32 3.68
N GLU A 69 -0.76 11.52 3.61
CA GLU A 69 0.20 12.03 4.59
C GLU A 69 -0.48 12.35 5.92
N ASN A 70 -1.69 12.91 5.90
CA ASN A 70 -2.48 13.12 7.10
C ASN A 70 -2.82 11.80 7.80
N SER A 71 -3.32 10.79 7.07
CA SER A 71 -3.59 9.46 7.65
C SER A 71 -2.34 8.81 8.23
N SER A 72 -1.20 8.91 7.53
CA SER A 72 0.09 8.41 8.03
C SER A 72 0.59 9.19 9.24
N GLY A 73 0.34 10.50 9.28
CA GLY A 73 0.65 11.38 10.39
C GLY A 73 -0.15 11.03 11.65
N LEU A 74 -1.47 10.85 11.50
CA LEU A 74 -2.34 10.40 12.59
C LEU A 74 -1.90 9.04 13.12
N LEU A 75 -1.60 8.07 12.25
CA LEU A 75 -1.05 6.78 12.66
C LEU A 75 0.23 6.94 13.49
N ARG A 76 1.13 7.86 13.14
CA ARG A 76 2.38 8.12 13.89
C ARG A 76 2.17 8.92 15.19
N GLN A 77 1.06 9.64 15.31
CA GLN A 77 0.67 10.30 16.56
C GLN A 77 0.15 9.29 17.59
N TYR A 78 -0.65 8.32 17.14
CA TYR A 78 -1.20 7.29 18.03
C TYR A 78 -0.26 6.11 18.27
N PHE A 79 0.64 5.81 17.32
CA PHE A 79 1.60 4.72 17.44
C PHE A 79 3.04 5.23 17.38
N PRO A 80 3.83 5.05 18.46
CA PRO A 80 5.25 5.36 18.46
C PRO A 80 5.98 4.70 17.27
N LYS A 81 7.02 5.37 16.76
CA LYS A 81 7.88 4.76 15.73
C LYS A 81 8.44 3.43 16.26
N GLY A 82 8.16 2.34 15.54
CA GLY A 82 8.64 0.99 15.89
C GLY A 82 7.57 0.07 16.48
N THR A 83 6.36 0.57 16.77
CA THR A 83 5.25 -0.28 17.21
C THR A 83 4.79 -1.21 16.08
N GLY A 84 4.88 -2.52 16.30
CA GLY A 84 4.37 -3.51 15.37
C GLY A 84 2.85 -3.49 15.32
N LEU A 85 2.28 -3.17 14.16
CA LEU A 85 0.82 -3.10 13.96
C LEU A 85 0.15 -4.49 13.87
N ALA A 86 0.92 -5.57 13.95
CA ALA A 86 0.45 -6.94 13.70
C ALA A 86 -0.61 -7.43 14.71
N HIS A 87 -0.67 -6.85 15.91
CA HIS A 87 -1.60 -7.24 16.97
C HIS A 87 -2.77 -6.25 17.14
N LEU A 88 -2.85 -5.21 16.29
CA LEU A 88 -3.93 -4.24 16.37
C LEU A 88 -5.10 -4.71 15.50
N SER A 89 -6.24 -4.99 16.13
CA SER A 89 -7.51 -5.21 15.43
C SER A 89 -8.41 -4.01 15.61
N GLN A 90 -9.12 -3.62 14.55
CA GLN A 90 -10.15 -2.59 14.65
C GLN A 90 -11.35 -3.17 15.41
N PRO A 91 -11.79 -2.57 16.54
CA PRO A 91 -13.04 -2.98 17.18
C PRO A 91 -14.22 -2.64 16.24
N LEU A 92 -15.19 -3.55 16.19
CA LEU A 92 -16.43 -3.43 15.41
C LEU A 92 -17.26 -2.23 15.83
#